data_AF-A0A8X7VXT1-F1
#
_entry.id   AF-A0A8X7VXT1-F1
#
_cell.length_a   1.000
_cell.length_b   1.000
_cell.length_c   1.000
_cell.angle_alpha   90.00
_cell.angle_beta   90.00
_cell.angle_gamma   90.00
#
_symmetry.space_group_name_H-M   'P 1'
#
loop_
_entity.id
_entity.type
_entity.pdbx_description
1 polymer ?
#
loop_
_entity_poly.entity_id
_entity_poly.type
_entity_poly.pdbx_seq_one_letter_code
_entity_poly.pdbx_strand_id
1 'polypeptide(L)'
;MNYGEGIFGFDDDADDDARAVESLNGHKFDDKEWYVGRAQKKSERETELRVCYEQYLKEAAEKFQSSNLYVKNLDPNISDEKLKEMFF
;
A
#
# COMPACT_ATOMS: atom_id res chain seq x y z
N MET A 1 -18.87 15.83 -10.74
CA MET A 1 -19.71 14.77 -10.17
C MET A 1 -19.68 14.95 -8.66
N ASN A 2 -20.83 15.12 -8.01
CA ASN A 2 -20.91 15.17 -6.54
C ASN A 2 -20.96 13.73 -6.05
N TYR A 3 -19.90 13.28 -5.37
CA TYR A 3 -19.89 12.01 -4.65
C TYR A 3 -20.38 12.29 -3.24
N GLY A 4 -21.46 11.64 -2.82
CA GLY A 4 -21.91 11.67 -1.43
C GLY A 4 -21.18 10.58 -0.65
N GLU A 5 -20.69 10.91 0.53
CA GLU A 5 -20.10 9.95 1.48
C GLU A 5 -20.98 9.90 2.73
N GLY A 6 -21.17 8.70 3.29
CA GLY A 6 -22.04 8.47 4.44
C GLY A 6 -21.59 7.24 5.21
N ILE A 7 -21.80 7.25 6.52
CA ILE A 7 -21.58 6.11 7.40
C ILE A 7 -22.96 5.64 7.86
N PHE A 8 -23.24 4.36 7.68
CA PHE A 8 -24.44 3.69 8.14
C PHE A 8 -24.04 2.67 9.19
N GLY A 9 -24.79 2.59 10.29
CA GLY A 9 -24.63 1.57 11.31
C GLY A 9 -25.88 0.70 11.37
N PHE A 10 -25.70 -0.59 11.57
CA PHE A 10 -26.77 -1.51 11.89
C PHE A 10 -26.87 -1.64 13.42
N ASP A 11 -28.07 -1.79 13.96
CA ASP A 11 -28.30 -1.88 15.40
C ASP A 11 -27.78 -3.23 15.92
N ASP A 12 -26.52 -3.23 16.36
CA ASP A 12 -25.85 -4.23 17.21
C ASP A 12 -25.51 -5.63 16.64
N ASP A 13 -25.67 -5.90 15.33
CA ASP A 13 -25.19 -7.16 14.72
C ASP A 13 -23.99 -6.97 13.79
N ALA A 14 -22.81 -7.40 14.25
CA ALA A 14 -21.57 -7.34 13.47
C ALA A 14 -21.61 -8.23 12.22
N ASP A 15 -22.47 -9.25 12.18
CA ASP A 15 -22.66 -10.08 10.98
C ASP A 15 -23.40 -9.31 9.89
N ASP A 16 -24.30 -8.39 10.25
CA ASP A 16 -25.06 -7.60 9.27
C ASP A 16 -24.18 -6.54 8.61
N ASP A 17 -23.27 -5.91 9.36
CA ASP A 17 -22.21 -5.05 8.80
C ASP A 17 -21.37 -5.80 7.77
N ALA A 18 -20.94 -7.04 8.09
CA ALA A 18 -20.13 -7.85 7.20
C ALA A 18 -20.88 -8.23 5.92
N ARG A 19 -22.13 -8.69 6.05
CA ARG A 19 -22.99 -9.03 4.91
C ARG A 19 -23.27 -7.82 4.01
N ALA A 20 -23.44 -6.63 4.59
CA ALA A 20 -23.67 -5.41 3.84
C ALA A 20 -22.43 -5.03 3.01
N VAL A 21 -21.22 -5.14 3.58
CA VAL A 21 -19.97 -4.91 2.84
C VAL A 21 -19.82 -5.92 1.70
N GLU A 22 -20.05 -7.21 1.96
CA GLU A 22 -19.95 -8.26 0.94
C GLU A 22 -20.96 -8.08 -0.20
N SER A 23 -22.18 -7.68 0.13
CA SER A 23 -23.29 -7.60 -0.83
C SER A 23 -23.30 -6.29 -1.61
N LEU A 24 -22.87 -5.16 -1.02
CA LEU A 24 -23.07 -3.83 -1.62
C LEU A 24 -21.79 -3.24 -2.21
N ASN A 25 -20.61 -3.73 -1.81
CA ASN A 25 -19.37 -3.23 -2.37
C ASN A 25 -19.21 -3.64 -3.84
N GLY A 26 -18.99 -2.67 -4.73
CA GLY A 26 -18.91 -2.88 -6.17
C GLY A 26 -20.27 -3.06 -6.86
N HIS A 27 -21.39 -2.96 -6.12
CA HIS A 27 -22.72 -2.98 -6.75
C HIS A 27 -23.05 -1.64 -7.40
N LYS A 28 -23.75 -1.71 -8.54
CA LYS A 28 -24.16 -0.53 -9.30
C LYS A 28 -25.59 -0.15 -8.96
N PHE A 29 -25.77 1.07 -8.48
CA PHE A 29 -27.06 1.72 -8.29
C PHE A 29 -27.11 2.99 -9.14
N ASP A 30 -28.13 3.14 -9.97
CA ASP A 30 -28.28 4.27 -10.92
C ASP A 30 -27.01 4.53 -11.75
N ASP A 31 -26.46 3.45 -12.33
CA ASP A 31 -25.21 3.44 -13.12
C ASP A 31 -23.94 3.91 -12.37
N LYS A 32 -24.03 4.08 -11.04
CA LYS A 32 -22.89 4.40 -10.18
C LYS A 32 -22.50 3.19 -9.36
N GLU A 33 -21.23 2.82 -9.44
CA GLU A 33 -20.65 1.78 -8.61
C GLU A 33 -20.41 2.30 -7.19
N TRP A 34 -20.94 1.58 -6.20
CA TRP A 34 -20.78 1.93 -4.80
C TRP A 34 -19.55 1.26 -4.22
N TYR A 35 -18.80 2.00 -3.41
CA TYR A 35 -17.78 1.45 -2.56
C TYR A 35 -18.33 1.38 -1.14
N VAL A 36 -18.40 0.17 -0.59
CA VAL A 36 -18.90 -0.08 0.77
C VAL A 36 -17.81 -0.83 1.53
N GLY A 37 -17.45 -0.32 2.71
CA GLY A 37 -16.44 -0.90 3.58
C GLY A 37 -16.80 -0.65 5.03
N ARG A 38 -16.05 -1.27 5.94
CA ARG A 38 -16.27 -1.07 7.38
C ARG A 38 -16.06 0.40 7.73
N ALA A 39 -16.93 0.92 8.57
CA ALA A 39 -16.77 2.27 9.11
C ALA A 39 -15.47 2.34 9.91
N GLN A 40 -14.55 3.20 9.48
CA GLN A 40 -13.26 3.38 10.12
C GLN A 40 -13.13 4.82 10.60
N LYS A 41 -12.65 5.02 11.84
CA LYS A 41 -12.40 6.38 12.32
C LYS A 41 -11.25 7.00 11.55
N LYS A 42 -11.32 8.31 11.30
CA LYS A 42 -10.26 9.06 10.61
C LYS A 42 -8.88 8.83 11.24
N SER A 43 -8.79 8.80 12.57
CA SER A 43 -7.53 8.57 13.31
C SER A 43 -6.95 7.16 13.09
N GLU A 44 -7.82 6.14 12.97
CA GLU A 44 -7.41 4.76 12.71
C GLU A 44 -6.84 4.67 11.29
N ARG A 45 -7.57 5.24 10.32
CA ARG A 45 -7.13 5.32 8.92
C ARG A 45 -5.78 6.01 8.75
N GLU A 46 -5.59 7.16 9.39
CA GLU A 46 -4.32 7.90 9.33
C GLU A 46 -3.15 7.12 9.95
N THR A 47 -3.42 6.40 11.05
CA THR A 47 -2.40 5.59 11.73
C THR A 47 -1.96 4.42 10.88
N GLU A 48 -2.90 3.66 10.30
CA GLU A 48 -2.60 2.54 9.41
C GLU A 48 -1.83 3.00 8.18
N LEU A 49 -2.26 4.09 7.53
CA LEU A 49 -1.55 4.65 6.38
C LEU A 49 -0.11 5.03 6.72
N ARG A 50 0.11 5.65 7.89
CA ARG A 50 1.47 5.98 8.36
C ARG A 50 2.31 4.72 8.56
N VAL A 51 1.77 3.70 9.23
CA VAL A 51 2.50 2.44 9.49
C VAL A 51 2.87 1.75 8.18
N CYS A 52 1.94 1.62 7.23
CA CYS A 52 2.23 1.04 5.91
C CYS A 52 3.30 1.83 5.16
N TYR A 53 3.26 3.17 5.24
CA TYR A 53 4.25 4.02 4.58
C TYR A 53 5.65 3.88 5.22
N GLU A 54 5.73 3.89 6.55
CA GLU A 54 6.99 3.67 7.28
C GLU A 54 7.59 2.29 6.96
N GLN A 55 6.75 1.26 6.87
CA GLN A 55 7.17 -0.08 6.50
C GLN A 55 7.67 -0.14 5.05
N TYR A 56 6.94 0.47 4.11
CA TYR A 56 7.39 0.58 2.72
C TYR A 56 8.76 1.27 2.60
N LEU A 57 8.96 2.37 3.34
CA LEU A 57 10.25 3.07 3.35
C LEU A 57 11.37 2.19 3.91
N LYS A 58 11.09 1.42 4.96
CA LYS A 58 12.05 0.49 5.55
C LYS A 58 12.43 -0.63 4.56
N GLU A 59 11.45 -1.26 3.94
CA GLU A 59 11.67 -2.31 2.93
C GLU A 59 12.46 -1.79 1.73
N ALA A 60 12.15 -0.58 1.26
CA ALA A 60 12.91 0.09 0.21
C ALA A 60 14.37 0.31 0.64
N ALA A 61 14.59 0.85 1.84
CA ALA A 61 15.93 1.08 2.38
C ALA A 61 16.74 -0.22 2.55
N GLU A 62 16.14 -1.30 3.04
CA GLU A 62 16.77 -2.63 3.18
C GLU A 62 17.17 -3.21 1.81
N LYS A 63 16.32 -3.02 0.78
CA LYS A 63 16.65 -3.39 -0.60
C LYS A 63 17.82 -2.60 -1.17
N PHE A 64 17.90 -1.30 -0.89
CA PHE A 64 19.04 -0.47 -1.31
C PHE A 64 20.32 -0.79 -0.53
N GLN A 65 20.22 -1.14 0.76
CA GLN A 65 21.38 -1.56 1.56
C GLN A 65 21.98 -2.88 1.08
N SER A 66 21.16 -3.82 0.62
CA SER A 66 21.61 -5.12 0.10
C SER A 66 22.16 -5.06 -1.33
N SER A 67 21.98 -3.95 -2.05
CA SER A 67 22.34 -3.84 -3.48
C SER A 67 23.55 -2.92 -3.75
N ASN A 68 24.14 -2.29 -2.73
CA ASN A 68 25.27 -1.38 -2.89
C ASN A 68 26.57 -2.03 -2.40
N LEU A 69 27.50 -2.28 -3.33
CA LEU A 69 28.85 -2.75 -3.02
C LEU A 69 29.87 -1.63 -3.14
N TYR A 70 30.80 -1.60 -2.19
CA TYR A 70 31.97 -0.73 -2.25
C TYR A 70 33.23 -1.60 -2.34
N VAL A 71 33.94 -1.48 -3.48
CA VAL A 71 35.12 -2.29 -3.79
C VAL A 71 36.37 -1.41 -3.75
N LYS A 72 37.36 -1.77 -2.92
CA LYS A 72 38.68 -1.10 -2.86
C LYS A 72 39.72 -1.87 -3.66
N ASN A 73 40.79 -1.19 -4.05
CA ASN A 73 41.97 -1.76 -4.74
C ASN A 73 41.67 -2.32 -6.13
N LEU A 74 40.79 -1.63 -6.87
CA LEU A 74 40.57 -1.92 -8.29
C LEU A 74 41.79 -1.49 -9.12
N ASP A 75 42.14 -2.28 -10.13
CA ASP A 75 43.13 -1.89 -11.13
C ASP A 75 42.64 -0.63 -11.87
N PRO A 76 43.48 0.40 -12.08
CA PRO A 76 43.08 1.63 -12.77
C PRO A 76 42.53 1.42 -14.19
N ASN A 77 42.81 0.26 -14.81
CA ASN A 77 42.37 -0.06 -16.16
C ASN A 77 41.02 -0.78 -16.21
N ILE A 78 40.38 -1.08 -15.07
CA ILE A 78 39.07 -1.73 -15.06
C ILE A 78 37.99 -0.70 -15.45
N SER A 79 37.09 -1.07 -16.37
CA SER A 79 36.00 -0.20 -16.82
C SER A 79 34.68 -0.51 -16.11
N ASP A 80 33.76 0.44 -16.16
CA ASP A 80 32.41 0.29 -15.63
C ASP A 80 31.64 -0.86 -16.29
N GLU A 81 31.86 -1.11 -17.59
CA GLU A 81 31.25 -2.26 -18.29
C GLU A 81 31.73 -3.59 -17.71
N LYS A 82 33.03 -3.70 -17.39
CA LYS A 82 33.57 -4.94 -16.82
C LYS A 82 33.11 -5.17 -15.38
N LEU A 83 32.99 -4.09 -14.60
CA LEU A 83 32.40 -4.16 -13.26
C LEU A 83 30.92 -4.58 -13.34
N LYS A 84 30.16 -4.06 -14.30
CA LYS A 84 28.77 -4.49 -14.52
C LYS A 84 28.68 -5.97 -14.87
N GLU A 85 29.50 -6.46 -15.79
CA GLU A 85 29.53 -7.90 -16.16
C GLU A 85 29.88 -8.83 -14.98
N MET A 86 30.66 -8.35 -14.00
CA MET A 86 31.05 -9.15 -12.84
C MET A 86 30.01 -9.18 -11.71
N PHE A 87 29.15 -8.16 -11.60
CA PHE A 87 28.27 -7.96 -10.45
C PHE A 87 26.77 -7.85 -10.80
N PHE A 88 26.41 -7.73 -12.09
CA PHE A 88 25.03 -7.72 -12.62
C PHE A 88 24.83 -8.86 -13.61
#